data_AF-A0A0G3BIJ3-F1
#
_entry.id   AF-A0A0G3BIJ3-F1
#
_cell.length_a   1.000
_cell.length_b   1.000
_cell.length_c   1.000
_cell.angle_alpha   90.00
_cell.angle_beta   90.00
_cell.angle_gamma   90.00
#
_symmetry.space_group_name_H-M   'P 1'
#
loop_
_entity.id
_entity.type
_entity.pdbx_description
1 polymer ?
#
loop_
_entity_poly.entity_id
_entity_poly.type
_entity_poly.pdbx_seq_one_letter_code
_entity_poly.pdbx_strand_id
1 'polypeptide(L)' 'MIRVDAVWMATTPLDMRAGTDTALARVVKVFGSARPHHAYLFANRKRLGTPS' A
#
# COMPACT_ATOMS: atom_id res chain seq x y z
N MET A 1 -15.69 15.41 -4.70
CA MET A 1 -15.02 14.52 -5.68
C MET A 1 -13.55 14.89 -5.68
N ILE A 2 -12.63 13.98 -5.36
CA ILE A 2 -11.18 14.24 -5.37
C ILE A 2 -10.64 13.92 -6.77
N ARG A 3 -9.93 14.87 -7.39
CA ARG A 3 -9.14 14.60 -8.60
C ARG A 3 -7.91 13.78 -8.21
N VAL A 4 -7.70 12.65 -8.89
CA VAL A 4 -6.52 11.80 -8.72
C VAL A 4 -5.60 12.05 -9.92
N ASP A 5 -4.39 12.51 -9.64
CA ASP A 5 -3.42 12.87 -10.67
C ASP A 5 -2.62 11.65 -11.14
N ALA A 6 -2.39 10.67 -10.25
CA ALA A 6 -1.76 9.40 -10.60
C ALA A 6 -2.06 8.27 -9.60
N VAL A 7 -1.86 7.03 -10.07
CA VAL A 7 -2.10 5.79 -9.32
C VAL A 7 -0.86 4.90 -9.37
N TRP A 8 -0.48 4.32 -8.22
CA TRP A 8 0.60 3.34 -8.13
C TRP A 8 0.13 2.05 -7.46
N MET A 9 0.61 0.92 -7.98
CA MET A 9 0.36 -0.40 -7.42
C MET A 9 1.66 -0.96 -6.83
N ALA A 10 1.59 -1.44 -5.59
CA ALA A 10 2.71 -2.12 -4.96
C ALA A 10 3.01 -3.47 -5.65
N THR A 11 4.28 -3.72 -5.95
CA THR A 11 4.75 -5.00 -6.53
C THR A 11 4.90 -6.10 -5.47
N THR A 12 4.91 -5.73 -4.19
CA THR A 12 4.97 -6.67 -3.05
C THR A 12 3.73 -6.50 -2.18
N PRO A 13 3.08 -7.60 -1.76
CA PRO A 13 1.94 -7.51 -0.87
C PRO A 13 2.35 -6.99 0.51
N LEU A 14 1.44 -6.25 1.15
CA LEU A 14 1.59 -5.70 2.48
C LEU A 14 0.63 -6.43 3.43
N ASP A 15 1.04 -6.73 4.66
CA ASP A 15 0.07 -7.16 5.66
C ASP A 15 -0.77 -5.94 6.09
N MET A 16 -1.99 -5.87 5.58
CA MET A 16 -2.88 -4.74 5.85
C MET A 16 -3.42 -4.73 7.28
N ARG A 17 -3.21 -5.80 8.07
CA ARG A 17 -3.53 -5.81 9.51
C ARG A 17 -2.61 -4.90 10.32
N ALA A 18 -1.44 -4.56 9.77
CA ALA A 18 -0.51 -3.60 10.38
C ALA A 18 -1.00 -2.13 10.24
N GLY A 19 -2.18 -1.91 9.65
CA GLY A 19 -2.85 -0.61 9.61
C GLY A 19 -2.34 0.35 8.55
N THR A 20 -2.92 1.55 8.54
CA THR A 20 -2.65 2.61 7.55
C THR A 20 -1.25 3.20 7.68
N ASP A 21 -0.70 3.30 8.89
CA ASP A 21 0.64 3.86 9.11
C ASP A 21 1.72 3.00 8.46
N THR A 22 1.56 1.67 8.49
CA THR A 22 2.47 0.75 7.81
C THR A 22 2.40 0.91 6.29
N ALA A 23 1.20 1.12 5.74
CA ALA A 23 1.04 1.42 4.32
C ALA A 23 1.67 2.76 3.94
N LEU A 24 1.47 3.79 4.76
CA LEU A 24 2.04 5.13 4.55
C LEU A 24 3.58 5.12 4.66
N ALA A 25 4.13 4.42 5.64
CA ALA A 25 5.57 4.22 5.78
C ALA A 25 6.17 3.54 4.54
N ARG A 26 5.45 2.60 3.92
CA ARG A 26 5.89 1.98 2.67
C ARG A 26 5.89 2.98 1.50
N VAL A 27 4.87 3.83 1.40
CA VAL A 27 4.84 4.93 0.40
C VAL A 27 6.05 5.84 0.58
N VAL A 28 6.28 6.34 1.80
CA VAL A 28 7.41 7.22 2.12
C VAL A 28 8.75 6.53 1.84
N LYS A 29 8.89 5.25 2.18
CA LYS A 29 10.11 4.49 1.91
C LYS A 29 10.42 4.35 0.40
N VAL A 30 9.41 4.17 -0.44
CA VAL A 30 9.59 3.93 -1.89
C VAL A 30 9.70 5.24 -2.67
N PHE A 31 8.90 6.24 -2.30
CA PHE A 31 8.76 7.49 -3.07
C PHE A 31 9.37 8.72 -2.39
N GLY A 32 9.92 8.57 -1.18
CA GLY A 32 10.49 9.65 -0.36
C GLY A 32 9.46 10.45 0.44
N SER A 33 8.23 10.58 -0.08
CA SER A 33 7.12 11.25 0.60
C SER A 33 5.76 10.75 0.09
N ALA A 34 4.72 10.88 0.91
CA ALA A 34 3.36 10.76 0.45
C ALA A 34 2.92 12.07 -0.19
N ARG A 35 2.39 11.99 -1.41
CA ARG A 35 2.00 13.17 -2.18
C ARG A 35 0.48 13.35 -2.15
N PRO A 36 -0.04 14.59 -2.08
CA PRO A 36 -1.47 14.85 -2.21
C PRO A 36 -1.97 14.47 -3.62
N HIS A 37 -3.28 14.23 -3.76
CA HIS A 37 -3.94 13.87 -5.03
C HIS A 37 -3.45 12.58 -5.72
N HIS A 38 -2.78 11.72 -4.95
CA HIS A 38 -2.21 10.47 -5.43
C HIS A 38 -2.84 9.28 -4.74
N ALA A 39 -3.11 8.21 -5.50
CA ALA A 39 -3.65 6.97 -4.97
C ALA A 39 -2.60 5.86 -4.94
N TYR A 40 -2.47 5.19 -3.79
CA TYR A 40 -1.55 4.06 -3.60
C TYR A 40 -2.34 2.79 -3.30
N LEU A 41 -2.20 1.79 -4.17
CA LEU A 41 -2.92 0.53 -4.10
C LEU A 41 -2.00 -0.58 -3.57
N PHE A 42 -2.47 -1.28 -2.54
CA PHE A 42 -1.77 -2.39 -1.90
C PHE A 42 -2.61 -3.66 -1.98
N ALA A 43 -1.94 -4.79 -2.19
CA ALA A 43 -2.53 -6.11 -2.04
C ALA A 43 -2.20 -6.66 -0.66
N ASN A 44 -3.18 -7.30 0.00
CA ASN A 44 -2.94 -7.93 1.29
C ASN A 44 -2.08 -9.20 1.14
N ARG A 45 -1.11 -9.41 2.03
CA ARG A 45 -0.37 -10.68 2.10
C ARG A 45 -1.30 -11.78 2.58
N LYS A 46 -1.95 -12.50 1.67
CA LYS A 46 -2.70 -13.70 2.03
C LYS A 46 -1.74 -14.73 2.61
N ARG A 47 -1.94 -15.09 3.87
CA ARG A 47 -1.37 -16.32 4.43
C ARG A 47 -2.17 -17.47 3.83
N LEU A 48 -1.61 -18.14 2.82
CA LEU A 48 -2.07 -19.49 2.48
C LEU A 48 -1.76 -20.36 3.71
N GLY A 49 -2.80 -20.93 4.31
CA GLY A 49 -2.61 -21.90 5.40
C GLY A 49 -1.74 -23.04 4.89
N THR A 50 -0.73 -23.43 5.66
CA THR A 50 -0.07 -24.72 5.49
C THR A 50 -1.15 -25.79 5.59
N PRO A 51 -1.31 -26.69 4.59
CA PRO A 51 -2.23 -27.80 4.75
C PRO A 51 -1.70 -28.64 5.93
N SER A 52 -2.55 -28.81 6.95
CA SER A 52 -2.35 -29.80 8.01
C SER A 52 -2.51 -31.20 7.44
#